data_AF-A0A970USH0-F1
#
_entry.id   AF-A0A970USH0-F1
#
_cell.length_a   1.000
_cell.length_b   1.000
_cell.length_c   1.000
_cell.angle_alpha   90.00
_cell.angle_beta   90.00
_cell.angle_gamma   90.00
#
_symmetry.space_group_name_H-M   'P 1'
#
loop_
_entity.id
_entity.type
_entity.pdbx_description
1 polymer ?
#
loop_
_entity_poly.entity_id
_entity_poly.type
_entity_poly.pdbx_seq_one_letter_code
_entity_poly.pdbx_strand_id
1 'polypeptide(L)'
;ISTSRNWAVWLHEYLEEMPGKQDVLRYVLTANAPEAKDNDFTWKDFQTRNNNELVAVLGNFVNRTLVLTQKYFNGLCPEAGSLTDYDRSTLEAMTGIRKRVEQSLDAFRIREALNEAMGLARLGNKYLAETEPWKVIKTDPDRVATILHVSLQLTANLAGLLDPFLPHTMDKLREYMNINKLPWSEIGSVMLVPASHPLNKPGLLFEKIEDSQVEYQVNKLLATRKANEAKEAGLPAAKPEISYDDFSAMDIRIATILEAELVPKTQKLVKMKVDTGLDQRTIVSGIAEHFDPKDLPGKQVTLLANLQPRKIKGIESKGMILLAEDNEGRLIFVSPDKPTANGSIVK
;
A
#
# COMPACT_ATOMS: atom_id res chain seq x y z
N ILE A 1 2.83 -12.68 -8.37
CA ILE A 1 1.77 -12.67 -7.33
C ILE A 1 1.61 -14.10 -6.79
N SER A 2 1.44 -14.31 -5.48
CA SER A 2 1.17 -15.63 -4.89
C SER A 2 0.12 -15.50 -3.78
N THR A 3 -1.07 -16.05 -4.00
CA THR A 3 -2.15 -16.03 -3.00
C THR A 3 -1.87 -16.96 -1.83
N SER A 4 -1.31 -18.15 -2.09
CA SER A 4 -0.91 -19.11 -1.06
C SER A 4 0.18 -18.59 -0.12
N ARG A 5 1.06 -17.72 -0.63
CA ARG A 5 2.08 -17.03 0.16
C ARG A 5 1.68 -15.60 0.52
N ASN A 6 0.40 -15.22 0.37
CA ASN A 6 -0.08 -13.86 0.61
C ASN A 6 0.84 -12.74 0.06
N TRP A 7 1.49 -12.97 -1.08
CA TRP A 7 2.45 -12.08 -1.70
C TRP A 7 1.81 -11.42 -2.90
N ALA A 8 1.09 -10.34 -2.64
CA ALA A 8 0.35 -9.57 -3.62
C ALA A 8 0.16 -8.12 -3.14
N VAL A 9 -0.11 -7.22 -4.08
CA VAL A 9 -0.74 -5.93 -3.76
C VAL A 9 -2.24 -6.13 -3.99
N TRP A 10 -3.01 -6.18 -2.91
CA TRP A 10 -4.45 -6.37 -2.98
C TRP A 10 -5.16 -5.04 -3.23
N LEU A 11 -6.08 -5.02 -4.20
CA LEU A 11 -6.73 -3.76 -4.62
C LEU A 11 -7.53 -3.09 -3.49
N HIS A 12 -8.25 -3.86 -2.67
CA HIS A 12 -9.04 -3.29 -1.57
C HIS A 12 -8.15 -2.65 -0.50
N GLU A 13 -7.08 -3.35 -0.08
CA GLU A 13 -6.08 -2.79 0.85
C GLU A 13 -5.42 -1.54 0.26
N TYR A 14 -5.05 -1.57 -1.03
CA TYR A 14 -4.47 -0.42 -1.70
C TYR A 14 -5.40 0.81 -1.64
N LEU A 15 -6.69 0.64 -1.91
CA LEU A 15 -7.65 1.75 -1.93
C LEU A 15 -7.86 2.35 -0.54
N GLU A 16 -7.77 1.55 0.52
CA GLU A 16 -7.82 2.01 1.92
C GLU A 16 -6.53 2.72 2.33
N GLU A 17 -5.37 2.18 1.95
CA GLU A 17 -4.05 2.69 2.36
C GLU A 17 -3.57 3.89 1.52
N MET A 18 -4.08 4.04 0.30
CA MET A 18 -3.74 5.12 -0.64
C MET A 18 -5.02 5.84 -1.14
N PRO A 19 -5.78 6.49 -0.25
CA PRO A 19 -7.05 7.11 -0.60
C PRO A 19 -6.86 8.18 -1.67
N GLY A 20 -7.73 8.17 -2.68
CA GLY A 20 -7.69 9.12 -3.79
C GLY A 20 -6.60 8.86 -4.84
N LYS A 21 -5.86 7.74 -4.75
CA LYS A 21 -4.78 7.39 -5.70
C LYS A 21 -5.19 6.29 -6.69
N GLN A 22 -6.48 5.97 -6.82
CA GLN A 22 -6.97 4.95 -7.76
C GLN A 22 -6.54 5.20 -9.22
N ASP A 23 -6.54 6.46 -9.67
CA ASP A 23 -6.08 6.81 -11.02
C ASP A 23 -4.56 6.71 -11.16
N VAL A 24 -3.80 6.91 -10.08
CA VAL A 24 -2.35 6.68 -10.09
C VAL A 24 -2.08 5.18 -10.31
N LEU A 25 -2.82 4.30 -9.63
CA LEU A 25 -2.72 2.87 -9.88
C LEU A 25 -3.11 2.49 -11.31
N ARG A 26 -4.24 3.02 -11.82
CA ARG A 26 -4.65 2.82 -13.21
C ARG A 26 -3.55 3.24 -14.18
N TYR A 27 -2.99 4.44 -14.01
CA TYR A 27 -1.90 4.94 -14.83
C TYR A 27 -0.71 3.99 -14.85
N VAL A 28 -0.21 3.61 -13.67
CA VAL A 28 0.98 2.77 -13.52
C VAL A 28 0.76 1.40 -14.14
N LEU A 29 -0.39 0.77 -13.86
CA LEU A 29 -0.72 -0.54 -14.42
C LEU A 29 -0.89 -0.50 -15.93
N THR A 30 -1.50 0.56 -16.48
CA THR A 30 -1.61 0.73 -17.94
C THR A 30 -0.26 1.01 -18.59
N ALA A 31 0.56 1.89 -18.00
CA ALA A 31 1.89 2.21 -18.52
C ALA A 31 2.83 1.00 -18.50
N ASN A 32 2.59 0.06 -17.59
CA ASN A 32 3.32 -1.20 -17.45
C ASN A 32 2.58 -2.42 -17.98
N ALA A 33 1.46 -2.25 -18.69
CA ALA A 33 0.60 -3.36 -19.07
C ALA A 33 1.41 -4.45 -19.81
N PRO A 34 1.27 -5.74 -19.42
CA PRO A 34 2.00 -6.84 -20.04
C PRO A 34 1.37 -7.23 -21.39
N GLU A 35 1.49 -6.34 -22.39
CA GLU A 35 0.91 -6.55 -23.72
C GLU A 35 1.66 -7.60 -24.55
N ALA A 36 2.99 -7.64 -24.43
CA ALA A 36 3.86 -8.52 -25.23
C ALA A 36 4.71 -9.48 -24.38
N LYS A 37 4.94 -9.15 -23.11
CA LYS A 37 5.71 -9.93 -22.15
C LYS A 37 5.29 -9.57 -20.74
N ASP A 38 5.55 -10.48 -19.81
CA ASP A 38 5.33 -10.25 -18.39
C ASP A 38 6.08 -9.01 -17.90
N ASN A 39 5.47 -8.30 -16.95
CA ASN A 39 6.04 -7.12 -16.34
C ASN A 39 5.79 -7.14 -14.83
N ASP A 40 6.75 -6.63 -14.08
CA ASP A 40 6.72 -6.61 -12.62
C ASP A 40 6.24 -5.26 -12.11
N PHE A 41 5.27 -5.29 -11.19
CA PHE A 41 4.92 -4.10 -10.41
C PHE A 41 5.96 -3.89 -9.31
N THR A 42 6.50 -2.67 -9.20
CA THR A 42 7.30 -2.25 -8.05
C THR A 42 6.79 -0.93 -7.50
N TRP A 43 6.85 -0.78 -6.17
CA TRP A 43 6.48 0.47 -5.52
C TRP A 43 7.39 1.64 -5.91
N LYS A 44 8.65 1.36 -6.29
CA LYS A 44 9.58 2.39 -6.78
C LYS A 44 9.18 2.90 -8.16
N ASP A 45 8.78 2.01 -9.06
CA ASP A 45 8.27 2.43 -10.37
C ASP A 45 6.92 3.17 -10.22
N PHE A 46 6.02 2.68 -9.37
CA PHE A 46 4.78 3.38 -9.02
C PHE A 46 5.03 4.83 -8.58
N GLN A 47 5.96 5.03 -7.65
CA GLN A 47 6.38 6.37 -7.20
C GLN A 47 6.96 7.19 -8.34
N THR A 48 7.86 6.60 -9.13
CA THR A 48 8.56 7.27 -10.23
C THR A 48 7.57 7.79 -11.27
N ARG A 49 6.62 6.96 -11.69
CA ARG A 49 5.59 7.34 -12.67
C ARG A 49 4.65 8.41 -12.12
N ASN A 50 4.25 8.32 -10.86
CA ASN A 50 3.45 9.38 -10.25
C ASN A 50 4.23 10.71 -10.22
N ASN A 51 5.44 10.70 -9.65
CA ASN A 51 6.17 11.94 -9.37
C ASN A 51 6.73 12.59 -10.64
N ASN A 52 7.22 11.79 -11.58
CA ASN A 52 7.92 12.28 -12.76
C ASN A 52 7.02 12.41 -13.99
N GLU A 53 5.88 11.72 -14.04
CA GLU A 53 4.95 11.81 -15.16
C GLU A 53 3.66 12.53 -14.76
N LEU A 54 2.90 11.98 -13.80
CA LEU A 54 1.62 12.58 -13.40
C LEU A 54 1.80 13.95 -12.76
N VAL A 55 2.70 14.09 -11.79
CA VAL A 55 2.97 15.37 -11.11
C VAL A 55 3.78 16.29 -12.01
N ALA A 56 4.96 15.86 -12.48
CA ALA A 56 5.90 16.75 -13.16
C ALA A 56 5.55 17.08 -14.62
N VAL A 57 4.71 16.27 -15.30
CA VAL A 57 4.29 16.55 -16.69
C VAL A 57 2.84 17.01 -16.73
N LEU A 58 1.89 16.13 -16.42
CA LEU A 58 0.46 16.43 -16.55
C LEU A 58 0.01 17.50 -15.56
N GLY A 59 0.25 17.26 -14.27
CA GLY A 59 -0.07 18.17 -13.18
C GLY A 59 0.62 19.51 -13.33
N ASN A 60 1.90 19.52 -13.72
CA ASN A 60 2.65 20.76 -13.94
C ASN A 60 2.06 21.62 -15.07
N PHE A 61 1.74 21.03 -16.23
CA PHE A 61 1.17 21.78 -17.34
C PHE A 61 -0.19 22.40 -16.97
N VAL A 62 -1.09 21.58 -16.42
CA VAL A 62 -2.42 22.02 -16.00
C VAL A 62 -2.31 23.11 -14.94
N ASN A 63 -1.50 22.89 -13.90
CA ASN A 63 -1.35 23.86 -12.81
C ASN A 63 -0.81 25.20 -13.31
N ARG A 64 0.21 25.20 -14.19
CA ARG A 64 0.75 26.43 -14.77
C ARG A 64 -0.29 27.17 -15.60
N THR A 65 -1.03 26.46 -16.45
CA THR A 65 -2.09 27.06 -17.28
C THR A 65 -3.15 27.74 -16.42
N LEU A 66 -3.68 27.02 -15.43
CA LEU A 66 -4.75 27.54 -14.57
C LEU A 66 -4.27 28.67 -13.66
N VAL A 67 -3.10 28.52 -13.01
CA VAL A 67 -2.56 29.54 -12.09
C VAL A 67 -2.20 30.81 -12.85
N LEU A 68 -1.59 30.72 -14.04
CA LEU A 68 -1.28 31.91 -14.83
C LEU A 68 -2.56 32.59 -15.34
N THR A 69 -3.58 31.82 -15.74
CA THR A 69 -4.88 32.38 -16.13
C THR A 69 -5.56 33.07 -14.95
N GLN A 70 -5.54 32.45 -13.76
CA GLN A 70 -6.04 33.06 -12.53
C GLN A 70 -5.31 34.37 -12.21
N LYS A 71 -3.98 34.37 -12.36
CA LYS A 71 -3.11 35.49 -11.99
C LYS A 71 -3.24 36.68 -12.94
N TYR A 72 -3.33 36.44 -14.25
CA TYR A 72 -3.26 37.50 -15.27
C TYR A 72 -4.62 37.89 -15.83
N PHE A 73 -5.62 36.99 -15.79
CA PHE A 73 -6.94 37.20 -16.37
C PHE A 73 -8.07 36.89 -15.40
N ASN A 74 -7.80 36.93 -14.09
CA ASN A 74 -8.78 36.75 -13.01
C ASN A 74 -9.61 35.46 -13.12
N GLY A 75 -9.03 34.40 -13.70
CA GLY A 75 -9.70 33.12 -13.87
C GLY A 75 -10.70 33.08 -15.02
N LEU A 76 -10.67 34.07 -15.92
CA LEU A 76 -11.46 34.06 -17.15
C LEU A 76 -10.57 33.62 -18.32
N CYS A 77 -11.11 32.81 -19.22
CA CYS A 77 -10.44 32.46 -20.47
C CYS A 77 -10.20 33.75 -21.28
N PRO A 78 -8.95 34.13 -21.58
CA PRO A 78 -8.69 35.33 -22.35
C PRO A 78 -9.13 35.18 -23.81
N GLU A 79 -9.45 36.29 -24.46
CA GLU A 79 -9.67 36.33 -25.90
C GLU A 79 -8.34 36.13 -26.64
N ALA A 80 -8.31 35.25 -27.63
CA ALA A 80 -7.13 35.04 -28.45
C ALA A 80 -7.01 36.17 -29.48
N GLY A 81 -5.81 36.75 -29.56
CA GLY A 81 -5.42 37.61 -30.68
C GLY A 81 -4.98 36.78 -31.89
N SER A 82 -4.15 37.39 -32.75
CA SER A 82 -3.63 36.72 -33.94
C SER A 82 -2.73 35.53 -33.57
N LEU A 83 -3.08 34.35 -34.07
CA LEU A 83 -2.26 33.14 -33.92
C LEU A 83 -0.99 33.24 -34.77
N THR A 84 0.16 33.04 -34.12
CA THR A 84 1.45 32.82 -34.77
C THR A 84 1.54 31.42 -35.39
N ASP A 85 2.53 31.19 -36.25
CA ASP A 85 2.79 29.87 -36.83
C ASP A 85 3.09 28.81 -35.76
N TYR A 86 3.71 29.21 -34.65
CA TYR A 86 3.96 28.32 -33.52
C TYR A 86 2.68 27.91 -32.79
N ASP A 87 1.71 28.83 -32.63
CA ASP A 87 0.40 28.51 -32.06
C ASP A 87 -0.36 27.54 -32.96
N ARG A 88 -0.38 27.82 -34.27
CA ARG A 88 -1.07 26.99 -35.27
C ARG A 88 -0.49 25.58 -35.30
N SER A 89 0.84 25.46 -35.38
CA SER A 89 1.50 24.16 -35.36
C SER A 89 1.29 23.39 -34.05
N THR A 90 1.20 24.08 -32.92
CA THR A 90 0.86 23.45 -31.63
C THR A 90 -0.57 22.88 -31.63
N LEU A 91 -1.55 23.64 -32.11
CA LEU A 91 -2.94 23.19 -32.24
C LEU A 91 -3.09 22.05 -33.25
N GLU A 92 -2.34 22.08 -34.36
CA GLU A 92 -2.29 21.01 -35.34
C GLU A 92 -1.68 19.72 -34.74
N ALA A 93 -0.58 19.85 -33.99
CA ALA A 93 0.05 18.73 -33.31
C ALA A 93 -0.89 18.05 -32.30
N MET A 94 -1.73 18.81 -31.59
CA MET A 94 -2.79 18.28 -30.73
C MET A 94 -3.77 17.39 -31.51
N THR A 95 -4.21 17.83 -32.67
CA THR A 95 -5.12 17.06 -33.53
C THR A 95 -4.45 15.75 -33.99
N GLY A 96 -3.16 15.81 -34.32
CA GLY A 96 -2.37 14.63 -34.64
C GLY A 96 -2.23 13.65 -33.48
N ILE A 97 -2.04 14.15 -32.25
CA ILE A 97 -1.99 13.32 -31.03
C ILE A 97 -3.31 12.58 -30.83
N ARG A 98 -4.46 13.26 -30.93
CA ARG A 98 -5.79 12.62 -30.82
C ARG A 98 -5.91 11.43 -31.78
N LYS A 99 -5.55 11.63 -33.05
CA LYS A 99 -5.62 10.58 -34.07
C LYS A 99 -4.75 9.37 -33.72
N ARG A 100 -3.53 9.59 -33.21
CA ARG A 100 -2.65 8.49 -32.79
C ARG A 100 -3.22 7.74 -31.58
N VAL A 101 -3.76 8.45 -30.59
CA VAL A 101 -4.44 7.82 -29.45
C VAL A 101 -5.60 6.94 -29.93
N GLU A 102 -6.46 7.45 -30.80
CA GLU A 102 -7.59 6.71 -31.38
C GLU A 102 -7.12 5.45 -32.12
N GLN A 103 -6.11 5.57 -32.99
CA GLN A 103 -5.51 4.44 -33.70
C GLN A 103 -4.88 3.38 -32.77
N SER A 104 -4.28 3.81 -31.67
CA SER A 104 -3.71 2.89 -30.68
C SER A 104 -4.81 2.20 -29.89
N LEU A 105 -5.88 2.91 -29.50
CA LEU A 105 -7.04 2.33 -28.81
C LEU A 105 -7.80 1.32 -29.68
N ASP A 106 -8.07 1.64 -30.94
CA ASP A 106 -8.73 0.75 -31.89
C ASP A 106 -7.93 -0.54 -32.13
N ALA A 107 -6.60 -0.44 -32.04
CA ALA A 107 -5.67 -1.55 -32.17
C ALA A 107 -5.37 -2.27 -30.83
N PHE A 108 -6.05 -1.93 -29.74
CA PHE A 108 -5.81 -2.45 -28.39
C PHE A 108 -4.38 -2.26 -27.86
N ARG A 109 -3.65 -1.27 -28.38
CA ARG A 109 -2.32 -0.84 -27.92
C ARG A 109 -2.46 0.21 -26.83
N ILE A 110 -3.01 -0.19 -25.69
CA ILE A 110 -3.46 0.70 -24.61
C ILE A 110 -2.29 1.47 -23.97
N ARG A 111 -1.12 0.83 -23.82
CA ARG A 111 0.09 1.49 -23.32
C ARG A 111 0.60 2.56 -24.28
N GLU A 112 0.55 2.29 -25.57
CA GLU A 112 0.91 3.27 -26.61
C GLU A 112 -0.06 4.44 -26.60
N ALA A 113 -1.37 4.16 -26.52
CA ALA A 113 -2.41 5.17 -26.42
C ALA A 113 -2.22 6.11 -25.21
N LEU A 114 -1.90 5.55 -24.03
CA LEU A 114 -1.61 6.36 -22.83
C LEU A 114 -0.38 7.27 -23.04
N ASN A 115 0.70 6.72 -23.62
CA ASN A 115 1.92 7.47 -23.88
C ASN A 115 1.71 8.63 -24.86
N GLU A 116 0.91 8.39 -25.91
CA GLU A 116 0.49 9.41 -26.89
C GLU A 116 -0.40 10.47 -26.23
N ALA A 117 -1.38 10.07 -25.40
CA ALA A 117 -2.24 10.99 -24.67
C ALA A 117 -1.43 11.91 -23.73
N MET A 118 -0.45 11.35 -23.00
CA MET A 118 0.52 12.13 -22.21
C MET A 118 1.39 13.04 -23.06
N GLY A 119 1.57 12.72 -24.35
CA GLY A 119 2.21 13.58 -25.33
C GLY A 119 1.56 14.96 -25.44
N LEU A 120 0.25 15.08 -25.22
CA LEU A 120 -0.44 16.38 -25.21
C LEU A 120 -0.01 17.27 -24.04
N ALA A 121 0.17 16.70 -22.85
CA ALA A 121 0.70 17.43 -21.70
C ALA A 121 2.17 17.83 -21.88
N ARG A 122 2.98 16.98 -22.54
CA ARG A 122 4.36 17.31 -22.91
C ARG A 122 4.41 18.46 -23.93
N LEU A 123 3.54 18.42 -24.95
CA LEU A 123 3.37 19.49 -25.94
C LEU A 123 3.00 20.81 -25.25
N GLY A 124 2.03 20.80 -24.35
CA GLY A 124 1.63 21.99 -23.59
C GLY A 124 2.75 22.55 -22.70
N ASN A 125 3.51 21.69 -22.01
CA ASN A 125 4.68 22.13 -21.25
C ASN A 125 5.74 22.79 -22.14
N LYS A 126 6.03 22.20 -23.30
CA LYS A 126 6.97 22.75 -24.29
C LYS A 126 6.49 24.11 -24.80
N TYR A 127 5.22 24.20 -25.18
CA TYR A 127 4.61 25.44 -25.65
C TYR A 127 4.74 26.57 -24.62
N LEU A 128 4.40 26.32 -23.34
CA LEU A 128 4.59 27.30 -22.28
C LEU A 128 6.07 27.64 -22.05
N ALA A 129 6.97 26.65 -22.12
CA ALA A 129 8.40 26.84 -21.93
C ALA A 129 9.04 27.72 -23.01
N GLU A 130 8.63 27.56 -24.27
CA GLU A 130 9.19 28.31 -25.40
C GLU A 130 8.55 29.69 -25.56
N THR A 131 7.27 29.83 -25.18
CA THR A 131 6.58 31.14 -25.25
C THR A 131 6.77 32.02 -24.01
N GLU A 132 7.21 31.44 -22.89
CA GLU A 132 7.54 32.15 -21.64
C GLU A 132 6.54 33.23 -21.19
N PRO A 133 5.22 32.94 -21.05
CA PRO A 133 4.21 33.96 -20.75
C PRO A 133 4.48 34.76 -19.46
N TRP A 134 5.19 34.18 -18.48
CA TRP A 134 5.60 34.88 -17.26
C TRP A 134 6.65 35.98 -17.49
N LYS A 135 7.38 35.94 -18.61
CA LYS A 135 8.26 37.02 -19.05
C LYS A 135 7.51 37.98 -19.97
N VAL A 136 6.81 37.44 -20.98
CA VAL A 136 6.13 38.21 -22.04
C VAL A 136 5.03 39.12 -21.50
N ILE A 137 4.38 38.76 -20.38
CA ILE A 137 3.32 39.58 -19.76
C ILE A 137 3.76 41.01 -19.43
N LYS A 138 5.07 41.24 -19.27
CA LYS A 138 5.63 42.57 -18.97
C LYS A 138 5.67 43.50 -20.18
N THR A 139 5.65 42.95 -21.39
CA THR A 139 5.85 43.69 -22.64
C THR A 139 4.67 43.57 -23.59
N ASP A 140 3.99 42.42 -23.61
CA ASP A 140 2.91 42.13 -24.55
C ASP A 140 1.81 41.26 -23.87
N PRO A 141 0.88 41.90 -23.13
CA PRO A 141 -0.22 41.20 -22.48
C PRO A 141 -1.17 40.49 -23.47
N ASP A 142 -1.39 41.05 -24.66
CA ASP A 142 -2.27 40.49 -25.69
C ASP A 142 -1.68 39.19 -26.27
N ARG A 143 -0.35 39.11 -26.37
CA ARG A 143 0.32 37.86 -26.70
C ARG A 143 0.13 36.81 -25.61
N VAL A 144 0.21 37.20 -24.34
CA VAL A 144 -0.04 36.27 -23.22
C VAL A 144 -1.49 35.81 -23.17
N ALA A 145 -2.44 36.67 -23.52
CA ALA A 145 -3.85 36.30 -23.69
C ALA A 145 -3.98 35.16 -24.71
N THR A 146 -3.33 35.29 -25.86
CA THR A 146 -3.32 34.25 -26.91
C THR A 146 -2.66 32.95 -26.42
N ILE A 147 -1.50 33.03 -25.76
CA ILE A 147 -0.77 31.85 -25.23
C ILE A 147 -1.62 31.07 -24.23
N LEU A 148 -2.25 31.78 -23.29
CA LEU A 148 -3.08 31.12 -22.28
C LEU A 148 -4.40 30.61 -22.87
N HIS A 149 -4.98 31.30 -23.85
CA HIS A 149 -6.13 30.79 -24.59
C HIS A 149 -5.79 29.43 -25.23
N VAL A 150 -4.69 29.34 -25.99
CA VAL A 150 -4.23 28.07 -26.60
C VAL A 150 -3.99 27.01 -25.54
N SER A 151 -3.32 27.36 -24.43
CA SER A 151 -3.03 26.43 -23.35
C SER A 151 -4.30 25.88 -22.67
N LEU A 152 -5.36 26.70 -22.56
CA LEU A 152 -6.66 26.27 -22.05
C LEU A 152 -7.36 25.31 -23.02
N GLN A 153 -7.25 25.51 -24.33
CA GLN A 153 -7.77 24.54 -25.31
C GLN A 153 -7.06 23.18 -25.16
N LEU A 154 -5.73 23.18 -25.03
CA LEU A 154 -4.98 21.93 -24.79
C LEU A 154 -5.40 21.27 -23.47
N THR A 155 -5.65 22.06 -22.43
CA THR A 155 -6.07 21.59 -21.10
C THR A 155 -7.47 20.96 -21.14
N ALA A 156 -8.42 21.58 -21.85
CA ALA A 156 -9.75 21.00 -22.06
C ALA A 156 -9.68 19.68 -22.85
N ASN A 157 -8.82 19.61 -23.87
CA ASN A 157 -8.60 18.39 -24.64
C ASN A 157 -7.98 17.26 -23.82
N LEU A 158 -7.06 17.56 -22.89
CA LEU A 158 -6.54 16.57 -21.94
C LEU A 158 -7.66 15.93 -21.12
N ALA A 159 -8.64 16.72 -20.68
CA ALA A 159 -9.77 16.22 -19.88
C ALA A 159 -10.61 15.16 -20.60
N GLY A 160 -10.72 15.23 -21.93
CA GLY A 160 -11.36 14.19 -22.74
C GLY A 160 -10.42 13.04 -23.07
N LEU A 161 -9.19 13.35 -23.51
CA LEU A 161 -8.25 12.38 -24.06
C LEU A 161 -7.72 11.39 -23.01
N LEU A 162 -7.54 11.86 -21.77
CA LEU A 162 -7.07 11.02 -20.65
C LEU A 162 -8.22 10.38 -19.86
N ASP A 163 -9.48 10.68 -20.16
CA ASP A 163 -10.66 10.15 -19.44
C ASP A 163 -10.73 8.62 -19.39
N PRO A 164 -10.37 7.86 -20.46
CA PRO A 164 -10.35 6.40 -20.39
C PRO A 164 -9.33 5.84 -19.38
N PHE A 165 -8.29 6.61 -19.09
CA PHE A 165 -7.17 6.18 -18.24
C PHE A 165 -7.33 6.69 -16.80
N LEU A 166 -7.73 7.96 -16.63
CA LEU A 166 -7.72 8.71 -15.38
C LEU A 166 -9.09 9.38 -15.11
N PRO A 167 -10.20 8.63 -15.04
CA PRO A 167 -11.55 9.20 -15.03
C PRO A 167 -11.80 10.18 -13.88
N HIS A 168 -11.35 9.86 -12.66
CA HIS A 168 -11.59 10.71 -11.47
C HIS A 168 -10.75 12.00 -11.52
N THR A 169 -9.52 11.89 -12.01
CA THR A 169 -8.62 13.03 -12.21
C THR A 169 -9.18 13.94 -13.29
N MET A 170 -9.74 13.37 -14.37
CA MET A 170 -10.32 14.16 -15.44
C MET A 170 -11.65 14.80 -15.00
N ASP A 171 -12.43 14.18 -14.12
CA ASP A 171 -13.57 14.85 -13.45
C ASP A 171 -13.11 16.09 -12.68
N LYS A 172 -12.05 15.96 -11.89
CA LYS A 172 -11.44 17.08 -11.15
C LYS A 172 -10.89 18.16 -12.08
N LEU A 173 -10.31 17.78 -13.22
CA LEU A 173 -9.85 18.75 -14.22
C LEU A 173 -11.03 19.49 -14.88
N ARG A 174 -12.12 18.79 -15.20
CA ARG A 174 -13.35 19.38 -15.71
C ARG A 174 -13.95 20.37 -14.72
N GLU A 175 -13.93 20.04 -13.42
CA GLU A 175 -14.34 20.96 -12.36
C GLU A 175 -13.50 22.23 -12.38
N TYR A 176 -12.16 22.15 -12.42
CA TYR A 176 -11.29 23.33 -12.49
C TYR A 176 -11.53 24.17 -13.75
N MET A 177 -11.73 23.50 -14.89
CA MET A 177 -12.00 24.14 -16.17
C MET A 177 -13.45 24.65 -16.30
N ASN A 178 -14.34 24.28 -15.37
CA ASN A 178 -15.77 24.55 -15.41
C ASN A 178 -16.40 24.13 -16.75
N ILE A 179 -16.08 22.92 -17.21
CA ILE A 179 -16.62 22.35 -18.46
C ILE A 179 -17.32 21.02 -18.18
N ASN A 180 -18.25 20.66 -19.06
CA ASN A 180 -18.89 19.36 -19.03
C ASN A 180 -18.01 18.26 -19.63
N LYS A 181 -18.43 17.01 -19.45
CA LYS A 181 -17.79 15.88 -20.14
C LYS A 181 -17.94 16.04 -21.65
N LEU A 182 -16.81 15.96 -22.35
CA LEU A 182 -16.76 16.11 -23.80
C LEU A 182 -17.03 14.77 -24.49
N PRO A 183 -17.85 14.74 -25.56
CA PRO A 183 -17.92 13.57 -26.42
C PRO A 183 -16.59 13.38 -27.16
N TRP A 184 -16.23 12.14 -27.47
CA TRP A 184 -14.96 11.82 -28.14
C TRP A 184 -14.77 12.53 -29.49
N SER A 185 -15.88 12.84 -30.18
CA SER A 185 -15.91 13.58 -31.44
C SER A 185 -15.47 15.04 -31.32
N GLU A 186 -15.56 15.64 -30.12
CA GLU A 186 -15.17 17.03 -29.88
C GLU A 186 -13.72 17.18 -29.42
N ILE A 187 -13.09 16.09 -28.97
CA ILE A 187 -11.65 16.08 -28.68
C ILE A 187 -10.91 16.41 -29.99
N GLY A 188 -9.86 17.23 -29.89
CA GLY A 188 -9.15 17.84 -31.01
C GLY A 188 -9.69 19.21 -31.42
N SER A 189 -10.85 19.64 -30.90
CA SER A 189 -11.37 20.98 -31.16
C SER A 189 -10.49 22.06 -30.52
N VAL A 190 -10.36 23.20 -31.21
CA VAL A 190 -9.61 24.38 -30.76
C VAL A 190 -10.51 25.46 -30.14
N MET A 191 -11.80 25.16 -29.98
CA MET A 191 -12.83 26.11 -29.49
C MET A 191 -13.68 25.49 -28.37
N LEU A 192 -13.05 24.72 -27.47
CA LEU A 192 -13.73 24.08 -26.34
C LEU A 192 -13.99 25.05 -25.18
N VAL A 193 -13.13 26.05 -25.02
CA VAL A 193 -13.22 27.05 -23.95
C VAL A 193 -13.35 28.44 -24.58
N PRO A 194 -14.56 29.01 -24.68
CA PRO A 194 -14.75 30.30 -25.32
C PRO A 194 -14.10 31.43 -24.51
N ALA A 195 -13.84 32.56 -25.16
CA ALA A 195 -13.37 33.77 -24.48
C ALA A 195 -14.36 34.19 -23.38
N SER A 196 -13.84 34.75 -22.30
CA SER A 196 -14.57 35.10 -21.07
C SER A 196 -15.20 33.94 -20.30
N HIS A 197 -14.96 32.67 -20.70
CA HIS A 197 -15.41 31.51 -19.93
C HIS A 197 -14.79 31.50 -18.52
N PRO A 198 -15.60 31.42 -17.45
CA PRO A 198 -15.08 31.41 -16.09
C PRO A 198 -14.52 30.04 -15.70
N LEU A 199 -13.29 30.03 -15.20
CA LEU A 199 -12.65 28.87 -14.58
C LEU A 199 -12.91 28.86 -13.07
N ASN A 200 -12.90 27.66 -12.48
CA ASN A 200 -12.99 27.52 -11.04
C ASN A 200 -11.60 27.62 -10.39
N LYS A 201 -11.56 27.70 -9.05
CA LYS A 201 -10.32 27.81 -8.30
C LYS A 201 -9.41 26.61 -8.59
N PRO A 202 -8.15 26.83 -9.02
CA PRO A 202 -7.24 25.74 -9.30
C PRO A 202 -6.78 25.02 -8.03
N GLY A 203 -6.42 23.75 -8.19
CA GLY A 203 -5.73 22.96 -7.19
C GLY A 203 -4.81 21.92 -7.84
N LEU A 204 -4.08 21.17 -7.03
CA LEU A 204 -3.21 20.10 -7.53
C LEU A 204 -4.05 18.93 -8.07
N LEU A 205 -3.73 18.44 -9.26
CA LEU A 205 -4.33 17.18 -9.76
C LEU A 205 -3.76 15.97 -9.02
N PHE A 206 -2.45 15.98 -8.77
CA PHE A 206 -1.72 14.89 -8.13
C PHE A 206 -0.83 15.42 -7.03
N GLU A 207 -0.63 14.60 -6.01
CA GLU A 207 0.35 14.80 -4.95
C GLU A 207 1.53 13.87 -5.18
N LYS A 208 2.70 14.26 -4.69
CA LYS A 208 3.86 13.38 -4.71
C LYS A 208 3.62 12.17 -3.80
N ILE A 209 4.18 11.03 -4.20
CA ILE A 209 4.31 9.85 -3.35
C ILE A 209 5.66 9.95 -2.65
N GLU A 210 5.61 10.03 -1.33
CA GLU A 210 6.80 10.17 -0.49
C GLU A 210 7.53 8.83 -0.31
N ASP A 211 8.84 8.88 -0.07
CA ASP A 211 9.67 7.68 0.14
C ASP A 211 9.16 6.83 1.31
N SER A 212 8.68 7.47 2.38
CA SER A 212 8.11 6.77 3.55
C SER A 212 6.87 5.94 3.20
N GLN A 213 6.05 6.37 2.25
CA GLN A 213 4.88 5.63 1.79
C GLN A 213 5.29 4.39 0.99
N VAL A 214 6.33 4.51 0.16
CA VAL A 214 6.93 3.39 -0.58
C VAL A 214 7.56 2.39 0.37
N GLU A 215 8.36 2.86 1.32
CA GLU A 215 9.01 2.02 2.33
C GLU A 215 8.01 1.24 3.17
N TYR A 216 6.93 1.89 3.61
CA TYR A 216 5.85 1.22 4.34
C TYR A 216 5.30 0.02 3.55
N GLN A 217 4.97 0.22 2.28
CA GLN A 217 4.41 -0.81 1.42
C GLN A 217 5.39 -1.95 1.11
N VAL A 218 6.66 -1.62 0.88
CA VAL A 218 7.73 -2.61 0.68
C VAL A 218 7.94 -3.44 1.96
N ASN A 219 7.98 -2.79 3.12
CA ASN A 219 8.16 -3.46 4.40
C ASN A 219 6.99 -4.39 4.74
N LYS A 220 5.75 -4.01 4.41
CA LYS A 220 4.57 -4.88 4.54
C LYS A 220 4.70 -6.18 3.73
N LEU A 221 5.15 -6.08 2.48
CA LEU A 221 5.41 -7.26 1.64
C LEU A 221 6.53 -8.12 2.24
N LEU A 222 7.66 -7.50 2.61
CA LEU A 222 8.79 -8.23 3.21
C LEU A 222 8.42 -8.91 4.53
N ALA A 223 7.60 -8.28 5.38
CA ALA A 223 7.09 -8.89 6.60
C ALA A 223 6.25 -10.13 6.30
N THR A 224 5.40 -10.06 5.27
CA THR A 224 4.60 -11.22 4.83
C THR A 224 5.49 -12.36 4.34
N ARG A 225 6.52 -12.05 3.54
CA ARG A 225 7.51 -13.06 3.11
C ARG A 225 8.24 -13.69 4.29
N LYS A 226 8.72 -12.90 5.25
CA LYS A 226 9.38 -13.43 6.46
C LYS A 226 8.44 -14.33 7.27
N ALA A 227 7.17 -13.95 7.40
CA ALA A 227 6.18 -14.78 8.09
C ALA A 227 5.94 -16.12 7.37
N ASN A 228 5.92 -16.13 6.04
CA ASN A 228 5.80 -17.38 5.28
C ASN A 228 7.07 -18.23 5.37
N GLU A 229 8.26 -17.62 5.30
CA GLU A 229 9.53 -18.33 5.46
C GLU A 229 9.62 -18.97 6.85
N ALA A 230 9.14 -18.29 7.91
CA ALA A 230 9.05 -18.85 9.26
C ALA A 230 8.06 -20.03 9.34
N LYS A 231 6.92 -19.96 8.63
CA LYS A 231 5.95 -21.07 8.53
C LYS A 231 6.49 -22.24 7.72
N GLU A 232 7.30 -21.99 6.70
CA GLU A 232 7.93 -23.01 5.85
C GLU A 232 9.20 -23.62 6.49
N ALA A 233 9.81 -22.97 7.50
CA ALA A 233 11.08 -23.39 8.12
C ALA A 233 11.05 -24.75 8.85
N GLY A 234 9.89 -25.40 8.95
CA GLY A 234 9.76 -26.75 9.50
C GLY A 234 9.95 -26.83 11.02
N LEU A 235 9.59 -27.98 11.60
CA LEU A 235 9.81 -28.26 13.01
C LEU A 235 11.32 -28.28 13.32
N PRO A 236 11.74 -27.93 14.54
CA PRO A 236 13.13 -28.11 14.97
C PRO A 236 13.60 -29.52 14.64
N ALA A 237 14.86 -29.65 14.19
CA ALA A 237 15.47 -30.96 13.97
C ALA A 237 15.32 -31.82 15.24
N ALA A 238 15.00 -33.11 15.06
CA ALA A 238 14.93 -34.04 16.17
C ALA A 238 16.23 -33.97 16.97
N LYS A 239 16.12 -33.94 18.30
CA LYS A 239 17.28 -34.07 19.18
C LYS A 239 17.98 -35.41 18.92
N PRO A 240 19.28 -35.55 19.22
CA PRO A 240 19.95 -36.85 19.15
C PRO A 240 19.18 -37.93 19.91
N GLU A 241 19.29 -39.18 19.45
CA GLU A 241 18.69 -40.32 20.14
C GLU A 241 19.22 -40.41 21.58
N ILE A 242 18.32 -40.70 22.51
CA ILE A 242 18.64 -40.97 23.92
C ILE A 242 18.32 -42.43 24.24
N SER A 243 18.89 -42.95 25.31
CA SER A 243 18.59 -44.31 25.76
C SER A 243 17.19 -44.40 26.37
N TYR A 244 16.60 -45.61 26.40
CA TYR A 244 15.36 -45.84 27.14
C TYR A 244 15.54 -45.55 28.64
N ASP A 245 16.73 -45.80 29.18
CA ASP A 245 17.04 -45.53 30.59
C ASP A 245 16.92 -44.04 30.91
N ASP A 246 17.38 -43.16 30.01
CA ASP A 246 17.23 -41.70 30.14
C ASP A 246 15.76 -41.28 30.24
N PHE A 247 14.88 -41.88 29.42
CA PHE A 247 13.44 -41.62 29.48
C PHE A 247 12.81 -42.22 30.74
N SER A 248 13.15 -43.45 31.08
CA SER A 248 12.61 -44.15 32.26
C SER A 248 13.01 -43.47 33.58
N ALA A 249 14.14 -42.76 33.58
CA ALA A 249 14.59 -41.95 34.70
C ALA A 249 13.76 -40.67 34.87
N MET A 250 12.97 -40.23 33.88
CA MET A 250 12.10 -39.05 33.98
C MET A 250 10.77 -39.42 34.65
N ASP A 251 10.45 -38.78 35.78
CA ASP A 251 9.16 -38.95 36.45
C ASP A 251 8.15 -37.94 35.90
N ILE A 252 7.46 -38.32 34.82
CA ILE A 252 6.44 -37.49 34.18
C ILE A 252 5.06 -37.91 34.68
N ARG A 253 4.27 -36.96 35.17
CA ARG A 253 2.95 -37.21 35.77
C ARG A 253 1.90 -36.22 35.32
N ILE A 254 0.63 -36.62 35.43
CA ILE A 254 -0.50 -35.69 35.33
C ILE A 254 -0.73 -35.01 36.69
N ALA A 255 -0.86 -33.69 36.66
CA ALA A 255 -1.13 -32.86 37.82
C ALA A 255 -2.29 -31.90 37.54
N THR A 256 -2.95 -31.40 38.60
CA THR A 256 -4.00 -30.37 38.47
C THR A 256 -3.51 -29.05 39.03
N ILE A 257 -3.74 -27.95 38.32
CA ILE A 257 -3.46 -26.60 38.82
C ILE A 257 -4.54 -26.23 39.84
N LEU A 258 -4.12 -25.91 41.07
CA LEU A 258 -5.01 -25.48 42.14
C LEU A 258 -5.15 -23.96 42.19
N GLU A 259 -4.03 -23.26 42.09
CA GLU A 259 -3.94 -21.81 42.19
C GLU A 259 -2.92 -21.31 41.16
N ALA A 260 -3.17 -20.13 40.59
CA ALA A 260 -2.24 -19.47 39.69
C ALA A 260 -2.27 -17.95 39.91
N GLU A 261 -1.09 -17.35 40.03
CA GLU A 261 -0.92 -15.91 40.26
C GLU A 261 0.29 -15.37 39.47
N LEU A 262 0.23 -14.11 39.05
CA LEU A 262 1.39 -13.44 38.46
C LEU A 262 2.50 -13.28 39.49
N VAL A 263 3.73 -13.56 39.10
CA VAL A 263 4.88 -13.33 39.98
C VAL A 263 5.12 -11.83 40.13
N PRO A 264 5.27 -11.29 41.35
CA PRO A 264 5.54 -9.87 41.56
C PRO A 264 6.79 -9.40 40.78
N LYS A 265 6.71 -8.20 40.21
CA LYS A 265 7.81 -7.55 39.45
C LYS A 265 8.16 -8.23 38.11
N THR A 266 7.26 -9.04 37.55
CA THR A 266 7.37 -9.56 36.18
C THR A 266 5.99 -9.77 35.57
N GLN A 267 5.86 -9.50 34.27
CA GLN A 267 4.64 -9.78 33.51
C GLN A 267 4.73 -11.07 32.70
N LYS A 268 5.86 -11.79 32.80
CA LYS A 268 6.13 -12.99 31.99
C LYS A 268 5.94 -14.31 32.76
N LEU A 269 5.96 -14.27 34.10
CA LEU A 269 5.95 -15.48 34.93
C LEU A 269 4.65 -15.64 35.69
N VAL A 270 4.12 -16.86 35.69
CA VAL A 270 3.01 -17.30 36.53
C VAL A 270 3.55 -18.28 37.57
N LYS A 271 3.23 -18.05 38.84
CA LYS A 271 3.42 -19.00 39.93
C LYS A 271 2.15 -19.82 40.06
N MET A 272 2.30 -21.12 39.98
CA MET A 272 1.21 -22.09 40.07
C MET A 272 1.43 -23.01 41.26
N LYS A 273 0.37 -23.27 42.01
CA LYS A 273 0.31 -24.35 42.99
C LYS A 273 -0.37 -25.53 42.32
N VAL A 274 0.32 -26.67 42.26
CA VAL A 274 -0.15 -27.87 41.56
C VAL A 274 -0.29 -29.02 42.53
N ASP A 275 -1.34 -29.81 42.36
CA ASP A 275 -1.53 -31.11 43.02
C ASP A 275 -0.98 -32.22 42.12
N THR A 276 0.08 -32.87 42.59
CA THR A 276 0.75 -33.96 41.87
C THR A 276 0.18 -35.33 42.22
N GLY A 277 -0.79 -35.41 43.14
CA GLY A 277 -1.30 -36.66 43.71
C GLY A 277 -0.38 -37.30 44.76
N LEU A 278 0.91 -36.92 44.79
CA LEU A 278 1.86 -37.30 45.83
C LEU A 278 2.01 -36.18 46.88
N ASP A 279 2.04 -34.94 46.41
CA ASP A 279 2.23 -33.73 47.21
C ASP A 279 1.69 -32.50 46.45
N GLN A 280 1.67 -31.36 47.13
CA GLN A 280 1.42 -30.07 46.49
C GLN A 280 2.73 -29.31 46.30
N ARG A 281 2.97 -28.80 45.09
CA ARG A 281 4.22 -28.12 44.73
C ARG A 281 3.97 -26.75 44.13
N THR A 282 4.97 -25.88 44.28
CA THR A 282 5.01 -24.60 43.57
C THR A 282 5.83 -24.75 42.29
N ILE A 283 5.26 -24.33 41.17
CA ILE A 283 5.89 -24.29 39.85
C ILE A 283 5.85 -22.85 39.35
N VAL A 284 6.96 -22.36 38.82
CA VAL A 284 7.03 -21.04 38.18
C VAL A 284 7.29 -21.25 36.69
N SER A 285 6.39 -20.76 35.85
CA SER A 285 6.49 -20.93 34.39
C SER A 285 6.34 -19.60 33.64
N GLY A 286 7.04 -19.48 32.51
CA GLY A 286 7.09 -18.29 31.66
C GLY A 286 5.90 -18.15 30.71
N ILE A 287 4.68 -18.40 31.19
CA ILE A 287 3.49 -18.59 30.34
C ILE A 287 2.50 -17.42 30.39
N ALA A 288 2.82 -16.33 31.10
CA ALA A 288 1.88 -15.24 31.34
C ALA A 288 1.48 -14.46 30.08
N GLU A 289 2.28 -14.51 29.01
CA GLU A 289 1.97 -13.90 27.70
C GLU A 289 0.98 -14.76 26.89
N HIS A 290 0.78 -16.03 27.27
CA HIS A 290 -0.04 -16.99 26.53
C HIS A 290 -1.34 -17.38 27.27
N PHE A 291 -1.40 -17.19 28.59
CA PHE A 291 -2.56 -17.58 29.39
C PHE A 291 -2.88 -16.54 30.48
N ASP A 292 -4.16 -16.26 30.70
CA ASP A 292 -4.61 -15.54 31.89
C ASP A 292 -4.54 -16.49 33.11
N PRO A 293 -3.83 -16.13 34.20
CA PRO A 293 -3.78 -16.92 35.41
C PRO A 293 -5.15 -17.30 35.99
N LYS A 294 -6.18 -16.49 35.76
CA LYS A 294 -7.54 -16.76 36.25
C LYS A 294 -8.17 -18.00 35.62
N ASP A 295 -7.73 -18.37 34.42
CA ASP A 295 -8.26 -19.49 33.64
C ASP A 295 -7.46 -20.79 33.84
N LEU A 296 -6.46 -20.78 34.72
CA LEU A 296 -5.58 -21.92 34.95
C LEU A 296 -6.06 -22.91 36.03
N PRO A 297 -6.67 -22.48 37.15
CA PRO A 297 -7.18 -23.40 38.16
C PRO A 297 -8.16 -24.44 37.58
N GLY A 298 -8.00 -25.70 37.98
CA GLY A 298 -8.81 -26.83 37.53
C GLY A 298 -8.30 -27.53 36.26
N LYS A 299 -7.34 -26.94 35.52
CA LYS A 299 -6.75 -27.59 34.34
C LYS A 299 -5.80 -28.72 34.74
N GLN A 300 -5.89 -29.85 34.02
CA GLN A 300 -4.91 -30.93 34.10
C GLN A 300 -3.75 -30.67 33.15
N VAL A 301 -2.53 -30.91 33.64
CA VAL A 301 -1.28 -30.63 32.93
C VAL A 301 -0.29 -31.77 33.10
N THR A 302 0.58 -31.95 32.10
CA THR A 302 1.73 -32.85 32.21
C THR A 302 2.89 -32.15 32.92
N LEU A 303 3.43 -32.78 33.96
CA LEU A 303 4.48 -32.28 34.84
C LEU A 303 5.67 -33.24 34.86
N LEU A 304 6.88 -32.73 34.66
CA LEU A 304 8.12 -33.43 35.01
C LEU A 304 8.46 -33.19 36.48
N ALA A 305 8.28 -34.21 37.31
CA ALA A 305 8.24 -34.13 38.76
C ALA A 305 9.61 -34.29 39.44
N ASN A 306 10.57 -34.97 38.81
CA ASN A 306 11.87 -35.29 39.42
C ASN A 306 13.05 -34.40 38.94
N LEU A 307 12.75 -33.22 38.40
CA LEU A 307 13.78 -32.20 38.18
C LEU A 307 14.28 -31.62 39.50
N GLN A 308 15.58 -31.32 39.58
CA GLN A 308 16.15 -30.58 40.70
C GLN A 308 15.46 -29.22 40.86
N PRO A 309 15.05 -28.83 42.08
CA PRO A 309 14.45 -27.53 42.32
C PRO A 309 15.35 -26.38 41.86
N ARG A 310 14.74 -25.35 41.27
CA ARG A 310 15.45 -24.13 40.85
C ARG A 310 14.77 -22.88 41.40
N LYS A 311 15.56 -21.91 41.86
CA LYS A 311 15.04 -20.60 42.27
C LYS A 311 14.83 -19.72 41.04
N ILE A 312 13.59 -19.33 40.79
CA ILE A 312 13.19 -18.43 39.71
C ILE A 312 12.63 -17.17 40.35
N LYS A 313 13.30 -16.03 40.18
CA LYS A 313 12.93 -14.74 40.81
C LYS A 313 12.68 -14.85 42.33
N GLY A 314 13.47 -15.69 43.02
CA GLY A 314 13.39 -15.89 44.46
C GLY A 314 12.35 -16.93 44.92
N ILE A 315 11.52 -17.45 44.01
CA ILE A 315 10.55 -18.52 44.29
C ILE A 315 11.18 -19.87 43.92
N GLU A 316 11.09 -20.85 44.80
CA GLU A 316 11.57 -22.21 44.53
C GLU A 316 10.55 -22.98 43.66
N SER A 317 10.93 -23.31 42.42
CA SER A 317 10.13 -24.10 41.48
C SER A 317 10.54 -25.57 41.55
N LYS A 318 9.58 -26.47 41.83
CA LYS A 318 9.81 -27.91 42.07
C LYS A 318 9.20 -28.80 40.98
N GLY A 319 9.72 -28.64 39.77
CA GLY A 319 9.27 -29.37 38.57
C GLY A 319 9.12 -28.44 37.37
N MET A 320 8.62 -29.01 36.27
CA MET A 320 8.37 -28.29 35.02
C MET A 320 7.07 -28.77 34.37
N ILE A 321 6.17 -27.84 34.06
CA ILE A 321 4.98 -28.13 33.24
C ILE A 321 5.40 -28.20 31.78
N LEU A 322 4.97 -29.25 31.08
CA LEU A 322 5.28 -29.48 29.68
C LEU A 322 4.22 -28.84 28.79
N LEU A 323 4.68 -28.10 27.79
CA LEU A 323 3.86 -27.34 26.84
C LEU A 323 4.31 -27.71 25.43
N ALA A 324 3.37 -27.73 24.50
CA ALA A 324 3.67 -27.71 23.08
C ALA A 324 3.80 -26.26 22.61
N GLU A 325 4.68 -26.01 21.65
CA GLU A 325 4.79 -24.73 20.94
C GLU A 325 4.29 -24.93 19.52
N ASP A 326 3.35 -24.10 19.07
CA ASP A 326 2.88 -24.14 17.68
C ASP A 326 3.82 -23.35 16.74
N ASN A 327 3.56 -23.42 15.43
CA ASN A 327 4.36 -22.71 14.42
C ASN A 327 4.30 -21.17 14.54
N GLU A 328 3.44 -20.64 15.40
CA GLU A 328 3.29 -19.21 15.67
C GLU A 328 3.91 -18.82 17.03
N GLY A 329 4.60 -19.76 17.70
CA GLY A 329 5.25 -19.55 18.99
C GLY A 329 4.28 -19.54 20.18
N ARG A 330 3.02 -19.98 20.00
CA ARG A 330 2.05 -20.05 21.09
C ARG A 330 2.22 -21.34 21.88
N LEU A 331 2.19 -21.21 23.20
CA LEU A 331 2.26 -22.35 24.12
C LEU A 331 0.88 -22.96 24.34
N ILE A 332 0.80 -24.29 24.31
CA ILE A 332 -0.43 -25.08 24.49
C ILE A 332 -0.16 -26.14 25.56
N PHE A 333 -1.11 -26.35 26.48
CA PHE A 333 -1.00 -27.40 27.49
C PHE A 333 -1.04 -28.79 26.86
N VAL A 334 -0.04 -29.61 27.20
CA VAL A 334 -0.10 -31.05 26.99
C VAL A 334 -0.87 -31.65 28.17
N SER A 335 -2.01 -32.28 27.88
CA SER A 335 -2.94 -32.81 28.86
C SER A 335 -3.58 -34.11 28.37
N PRO A 336 -4.08 -34.98 29.25
CA PRO A 336 -4.74 -36.21 28.83
C PRO A 336 -6.07 -35.89 28.16
N ASP A 337 -6.43 -36.66 27.12
CA ASP A 337 -7.70 -36.53 26.40
C ASP A 337 -8.93 -36.74 27.32
N LYS A 338 -8.75 -37.53 28.39
CA LYS A 338 -9.76 -37.76 29.41
C LYS A 338 -9.21 -37.43 30.79
N PRO A 339 -10.02 -36.86 31.69
CA PRO A 339 -9.59 -36.64 33.05
C PRO A 339 -9.07 -37.92 33.72
N THR A 340 -7.93 -37.81 34.40
CA THR A 340 -7.34 -38.94 35.14
C THR A 340 -6.95 -38.52 36.57
N ALA A 341 -6.61 -39.49 37.42
CA ALA A 341 -6.14 -39.20 38.77
C ALA A 341 -4.84 -38.38 38.77
N ASN A 342 -4.74 -37.40 39.66
CA ASN A 342 -3.48 -36.71 39.92
C ASN A 342 -2.41 -37.74 40.31
N GLY A 343 -1.21 -37.60 39.75
CA GLY A 343 -0.09 -38.51 39.98
C GLY A 343 -0.03 -39.71 39.04
N SER A 344 -0.97 -39.84 38.10
CA SER A 344 -0.90 -40.82 37.01
C SER A 344 0.41 -40.65 36.24
N ILE A 345 1.18 -41.74 36.11
CA ILE A 345 2.49 -41.76 35.44
C ILE A 345 2.27 -41.76 33.92
N VAL A 346 2.96 -40.87 33.21
CA VAL A 346 3.06 -40.88 31.75
C VAL A 346 4.18 -41.85 31.36
N LYS A 347 3.87 -42.83 30.52
CA LYS A 347 4.78 -43.92 30.12
C LYS A 347 4.92 -44.00 28.61
#